data_AF-A0A550I7L6-F1
#
_entry.id   AF-A0A550I7L6-F1
#
_cell.length_a   1.000
_cell.length_b   1.000
_cell.length_c   1.000
_cell.angle_alpha   90.00
_cell.angle_beta   90.00
_cell.angle_gamma   90.00
#
_symmetry.space_group_name_H-M   'P 1'
#
loop_
_entity.id
_entity.type
_entity.pdbx_description
1 polymer ?
#
loop_
_entity_poly.entity_id
_entity_poly.type
_entity_poly.pdbx_seq_one_letter_code
_entity_poly.pdbx_strand_id
1 'polypeptide(L)'
;MELYIEKEFLDNFYATFDETRLTKGQEVLANIIKEYEAIDWFIDHPVESFEDLQKLKEDNPFFAYRASHNPPVDIEDIREHLFLNSKFEQTIVLSNTTKDWFPKAESKGVLCMTINNYEERIAKIIESCHFKVDLSKSFIGWEIFNCTENVPINFLSINDNYILTDKTDQKMDKNIISILKYFLKDRKEKVNVKVLTKDFNAPQAANPEMIIETAHKRHNRINSALANFAKQVYTINNEYSREFDLHDRIIFTNFLMIDSGKGFNLIPHKPSNSQIIVESIFNRYTYNRIRNHNRNYQKYLEKLKKLETSNFKYVPDLK
;
A
#
# COMPACT_ATOMS: atom_id res chain seq x y z
N MET A 1 10.32 0.37 -3.11
CA MET A 1 10.22 0.38 -1.63
C MET A 1 11.41 1.15 -1.12
N GLU A 2 11.23 1.95 -0.09
CA GLU A 2 12.34 2.60 0.60
C GLU A 2 12.69 1.77 1.84
N LEU A 3 13.96 1.43 2.01
CA LEU A 3 14.45 0.64 3.13
C LEU A 3 15.56 1.39 3.85
N TYR A 4 15.22 2.01 4.97
CA TYR A 4 16.17 2.67 5.85
C TYR A 4 16.67 1.68 6.88
N ILE A 5 17.98 1.50 7.01
CA ILE A 5 18.59 0.53 7.91
C ILE A 5 19.70 1.21 8.70
N GLU A 6 19.65 1.14 10.03
CA GLU A 6 20.83 1.46 10.83
C GLU A 6 21.89 0.38 10.64
N LYS A 7 23.16 0.76 10.43
CA LYS A 7 24.27 -0.18 10.30
C LYS A 7 24.32 -1.13 11.49
N GLU A 8 24.13 -0.60 12.70
CA GLU A 8 24.11 -1.39 13.93
C GLU A 8 22.99 -2.45 13.90
N PHE A 9 21.81 -2.13 13.37
CA PHE A 9 20.75 -3.12 13.18
C PHE A 9 21.19 -4.22 12.23
N LEU A 10 21.80 -3.85 11.09
CA LEU A 10 22.20 -4.81 10.06
C LEU A 10 23.28 -5.78 10.57
N ASP A 11 24.21 -5.27 11.38
CA ASP A 11 25.27 -6.07 11.99
C ASP A 11 24.70 -7.00 13.07
N ASN A 12 23.80 -6.52 13.92
CA ASN A 12 23.13 -7.36 14.93
C ASN A 12 22.20 -8.41 14.30
N PHE A 13 21.52 -8.06 13.21
CA PHE A 13 20.73 -9.00 12.43
C PHE A 13 21.62 -10.11 11.86
N TYR A 14 22.74 -9.77 11.24
CA TYR A 14 23.69 -10.76 10.74
C TYR A 14 24.26 -11.65 11.86
N ALA A 15 24.66 -11.06 12.99
CA ALA A 15 25.23 -11.80 14.12
C ALA A 15 24.26 -12.83 14.74
N THR A 16 22.96 -12.60 14.61
CA THR A 16 21.90 -13.50 15.12
C THR A 16 21.29 -14.39 14.05
N PHE A 17 21.71 -14.24 12.79
CA PHE A 17 21.16 -14.97 11.66
C PHE A 17 21.72 -16.41 11.59
N ASP A 18 20.85 -17.40 11.76
CA ASP A 18 21.19 -18.82 11.64
C ASP A 18 20.45 -19.44 10.45
N GLU A 19 21.14 -19.64 9.33
CA GLU A 19 20.60 -20.23 8.10
C GLU A 19 19.97 -21.62 8.33
N THR A 20 20.38 -22.34 9.38
CA THR A 20 19.87 -23.68 9.69
C THR A 20 18.61 -23.66 10.55
N ARG A 21 18.30 -22.53 11.19
CA ARG A 21 17.20 -22.37 12.17
C ARG A 21 16.49 -21.03 12.05
N LEU A 22 16.19 -20.62 10.82
CA LEU A 22 15.54 -19.35 10.56
C LEU A 22 14.15 -19.28 11.18
N THR A 23 13.91 -18.24 11.96
CA THR A 23 12.53 -17.85 12.30
C THR A 23 11.84 -17.28 11.06
N LYS A 24 10.50 -17.25 11.06
CA LYS A 24 9.75 -16.68 9.94
C LYS A 24 10.07 -15.20 9.71
N GLY A 25 10.30 -14.44 10.80
CA GLY A 25 10.70 -13.04 10.72
C GLY A 25 12.08 -12.86 10.07
N GLN A 26 13.06 -13.68 10.48
CA GLN A 26 14.39 -13.69 9.87
C GLN A 26 14.34 -14.04 8.37
N GLU A 27 13.59 -15.07 8.01
CA GLU A 27 13.40 -15.49 6.62
C GLU A 27 12.80 -14.35 5.77
N VAL A 28 11.73 -13.72 6.25
CA VAL A 28 11.08 -12.60 5.56
C VAL A 28 12.03 -11.43 5.38
N LEU A 29 12.73 -11.02 6.44
CA LEU A 29 13.62 -9.86 6.39
C LEU A 29 14.85 -10.13 5.50
N ALA A 30 15.45 -11.33 5.61
CA ALA A 30 16.51 -11.76 4.72
C ALA A 30 16.07 -11.74 3.26
N ASN A 31 14.85 -12.21 2.97
CA ASN A 31 14.29 -12.17 1.62
C ASN A 31 14.05 -10.74 1.13
N ILE A 32 13.60 -9.81 1.99
CA ILE A 32 13.49 -8.38 1.61
C ILE A 32 14.87 -7.85 1.21
N ILE A 33 15.91 -8.10 2.00
CA ILE A 33 17.24 -7.58 1.72
C ILE A 33 17.82 -8.22 0.46
N LYS A 34 17.75 -9.55 0.34
CA LYS A 34 18.39 -10.32 -0.73
C LYS A 34 17.55 -10.39 -2.01
N GLU A 35 16.27 -10.71 -1.90
CA GLU A 35 15.52 -11.17 -3.08
C GLU A 35 14.56 -10.14 -3.67
N TYR A 36 14.20 -9.09 -2.91
CA TYR A 36 13.23 -8.12 -3.38
C TYR A 36 13.92 -7.10 -4.30
N GLU A 37 13.30 -6.88 -5.44
CA GLU A 37 13.79 -6.00 -6.49
C GLU A 37 13.25 -4.57 -6.34
N ALA A 38 13.94 -3.55 -6.84
CA ALA A 38 13.50 -2.14 -6.77
C ALA A 38 13.26 -1.65 -5.32
N ILE A 39 14.24 -1.92 -4.46
CA ILE A 39 14.37 -1.27 -3.16
C ILE A 39 15.47 -0.22 -3.27
N ASP A 40 15.09 1.02 -2.96
CA ASP A 40 15.99 2.12 -2.68
C ASP A 40 16.36 1.99 -1.19
N TRP A 41 17.63 1.73 -0.90
CA TRP A 41 18.05 1.46 0.48
C TRP A 41 19.07 2.49 0.96
N PHE A 42 18.88 2.90 2.21
CA PHE A 42 19.58 3.98 2.86
C PHE A 42 20.22 3.45 4.14
N ILE A 43 21.48 3.79 4.39
CA ILE A 43 22.22 3.35 5.58
C ILE A 43 22.87 4.55 6.27
N ASP A 44 22.80 4.59 7.61
CA ASP A 44 23.42 5.62 8.44
C ASP A 44 24.93 5.44 8.61
N HIS A 45 25.62 5.17 7.50
CA HIS A 45 27.05 4.94 7.49
C HIS A 45 27.69 5.54 6.25
N PRO A 46 28.57 6.54 6.40
CA PRO A 46 29.26 7.15 5.28
C PRO A 46 30.17 6.14 4.58
N VAL A 47 30.17 6.17 3.25
CA VAL A 47 31.10 5.37 2.43
C VAL A 47 32.08 6.31 1.75
N GLU A 48 33.20 6.58 2.41
CA GLU A 48 34.15 7.61 1.98
C GLU A 48 35.09 7.15 0.85
N SER A 49 35.30 5.84 0.69
CA SER A 49 36.20 5.26 -0.29
C SER A 49 35.73 3.91 -0.85
N PHE A 50 36.37 3.47 -1.94
CA PHE A 50 36.14 2.14 -2.50
C PHE A 50 36.60 1.05 -1.52
N GLU A 51 37.72 1.27 -0.83
CA GLU A 51 38.26 0.37 0.19
C GLU A 51 37.28 0.18 1.35
N ASP A 52 36.66 1.26 1.85
CA ASP A 52 35.64 1.20 2.89
C ASP A 52 34.42 0.39 2.44
N LEU A 53 33.99 0.62 1.19
CA LEU A 53 32.90 -0.17 0.61
C LEU A 53 33.23 -1.66 0.57
N GLN A 54 34.45 -2.04 0.17
CA GLN A 54 34.83 -3.45 0.14
C GLN A 54 34.84 -4.06 1.54
N LYS A 55 35.38 -3.34 2.52
CA LYS A 55 35.39 -3.78 3.91
C LYS A 55 33.98 -4.04 4.45
N LEU A 56 33.03 -3.15 4.16
CA LEU A 56 31.62 -3.35 4.57
C LEU A 56 30.98 -4.59 3.92
N LYS A 57 31.36 -4.91 2.69
CA LYS A 57 30.91 -6.15 2.02
C LYS A 57 31.54 -7.39 2.64
N GLU A 58 32.79 -7.31 3.08
CA GLU A 58 33.46 -8.42 3.78
C GLU A 58 32.87 -8.64 5.18
N ASP A 59 32.57 -7.55 5.90
CA ASP A 59 32.07 -7.59 7.28
C ASP A 59 30.63 -8.12 7.37
N ASN A 60 29.79 -7.87 6.36
CA ASN A 60 28.36 -8.19 6.42
C ASN A 60 27.83 -8.75 5.08
N PRO A 61 27.51 -10.05 4.98
CA PRO A 61 26.99 -10.67 3.75
C PRO A 61 25.66 -10.08 3.25
N PHE A 62 24.82 -9.55 4.14
CA PHE A 62 23.58 -8.88 3.72
C PHE A 62 23.87 -7.55 3.04
N PHE A 63 24.81 -6.78 3.59
CA PHE A 63 25.31 -5.57 2.95
C PHE A 63 25.93 -5.91 1.59
N ALA A 64 26.80 -6.94 1.55
CA ALA A 64 27.47 -7.40 0.34
C ALA A 64 26.48 -7.73 -0.79
N TYR A 65 25.49 -8.55 -0.45
CA TYR A 65 24.48 -8.97 -1.40
C TYR A 65 23.66 -7.78 -1.91
N ARG A 66 23.23 -6.87 -1.03
CA ARG A 66 22.41 -5.74 -1.45
C ARG A 66 23.20 -4.77 -2.32
N ALA A 67 24.42 -4.43 -1.88
CA ALA A 67 25.32 -3.52 -2.58
C ALA A 67 25.78 -4.05 -3.95
N SER A 68 25.74 -5.36 -4.19
CA SER A 68 26.04 -5.92 -5.51
C SER A 68 24.93 -5.66 -6.54
N HIS A 69 23.70 -5.42 -6.09
CA HIS A 69 22.55 -5.12 -6.96
C HIS A 69 22.37 -3.61 -7.15
N ASN A 70 22.45 -2.86 -6.04
CA ASN A 70 22.38 -1.40 -6.04
C ASN A 70 23.19 -0.90 -4.83
N PRO A 71 24.19 -0.02 -4.99
CA PRO A 71 24.91 0.54 -3.84
C PRO A 71 23.93 1.24 -2.87
N PRO A 72 24.23 1.25 -1.56
CA PRO A 72 23.41 2.01 -0.62
C PRO A 72 23.55 3.50 -0.91
N VAL A 73 22.52 4.26 -0.57
CA VAL A 73 22.65 5.70 -0.34
C VAL A 73 23.08 5.88 1.11
N ASP A 74 24.30 6.38 1.31
CA ASP A 74 24.78 6.76 2.63
C ASP A 74 24.11 8.05 3.09
N ILE A 75 23.71 8.08 4.35
CA ILE A 75 23.06 9.21 4.98
C ILE A 75 23.63 9.42 6.38
N GLU A 76 23.64 10.67 6.85
CA GLU A 76 24.16 10.97 8.19
C GLU A 76 23.17 10.58 9.29
N ASP A 77 21.87 10.83 9.06
CA ASP A 77 20.81 10.58 10.02
C ASP A 77 19.53 10.10 9.30
N ILE A 78 19.05 8.91 9.68
CA ILE A 78 17.84 8.31 9.12
C ILE A 78 16.62 9.21 9.32
N ARG A 79 16.48 9.83 10.49
CA ARG A 79 15.30 10.65 10.79
C ARG A 79 15.24 11.85 9.86
N GLU A 80 16.33 12.60 9.77
CA GLU A 80 16.41 13.80 8.94
C GLU A 80 16.11 13.46 7.47
N HIS A 81 16.84 12.49 6.91
CA HIS A 81 16.63 12.10 5.52
C HIS A 81 15.22 11.55 5.28
N LEU A 82 14.70 10.70 6.16
CA LEU A 82 13.33 10.17 6.06
C LEU A 82 12.31 11.32 5.99
N PHE A 83 12.38 12.28 6.90
CA PHE A 83 11.38 13.36 6.96
C PHE A 83 11.51 14.42 5.87
N LEU A 84 12.69 14.55 5.26
CA LEU A 84 12.94 15.51 4.18
C LEU A 84 12.73 14.91 2.78
N ASN A 85 13.07 13.63 2.58
CA ASN A 85 13.23 13.04 1.25
C ASN A 85 12.29 11.87 0.95
N SER A 86 11.76 11.18 1.97
CA SER A 86 10.92 9.99 1.75
C SER A 86 9.59 10.33 1.09
N LYS A 87 9.14 9.43 0.20
CA LYS A 87 7.78 9.48 -0.36
C LYS A 87 6.73 8.90 0.59
N PHE A 88 7.15 8.18 1.63
CA PHE A 88 6.27 7.52 2.59
C PHE A 88 5.27 6.52 1.98
N GLU A 89 5.51 6.01 0.77
CA GLU A 89 4.54 5.12 0.09
C GLU A 89 4.66 3.67 0.56
N GLN A 90 5.86 3.12 0.60
CA GLN A 90 6.13 1.76 1.07
C GLN A 90 7.54 1.79 1.65
N THR A 91 7.62 2.27 2.89
CA THR A 91 8.87 2.64 3.56
C THR A 91 9.02 1.83 4.83
N ILE A 92 10.13 1.12 4.96
CA ILE A 92 10.50 0.36 6.15
C ILE A 92 11.71 1.05 6.79
N VAL A 93 11.67 1.21 8.11
CA VAL A 93 12.80 1.65 8.93
C VAL A 93 13.19 0.50 9.84
N LEU A 94 14.46 0.14 9.82
CA LEU A 94 15.08 -0.85 10.70
C LEU A 94 16.11 -0.14 11.56
N SER A 95 15.96 -0.22 12.87
CA SER A 95 16.84 0.44 13.84
C SER A 95 17.21 -0.51 14.95
N ASN A 96 18.38 -0.34 15.56
CA ASN A 96 18.77 -1.17 16.68
C ASN A 96 17.83 -0.97 17.89
N THR A 97 17.37 0.27 18.13
CA THR A 97 16.55 0.63 19.29
C THR A 97 15.31 1.44 18.91
N THR A 98 14.30 1.46 19.78
CA THR A 98 13.10 2.27 19.52
C THR A 98 13.47 3.75 19.59
N LYS A 99 13.05 4.53 18.57
CA LYS A 99 13.27 5.97 18.53
C LYS A 99 12.00 6.74 18.88
N ASP A 100 12.16 7.90 19.49
CA ASP A 100 11.09 8.82 19.90
C ASP A 100 10.25 9.32 18.72
N TRP A 101 10.83 9.38 17.52
CA TRP A 101 10.18 9.82 16.29
C TRP A 101 9.42 8.71 15.53
N PHE A 102 9.51 7.45 15.96
CA PHE A 102 8.80 6.33 15.32
C PHE A 102 7.29 6.58 15.21
N PRO A 103 6.57 6.99 16.27
CA PRO A 103 5.13 7.23 16.16
C PRO A 103 4.75 8.26 15.08
N LYS A 104 5.60 9.27 14.86
CA LYS A 104 5.41 10.29 13.82
C LYS A 104 5.72 9.74 12.42
N ALA A 105 6.70 8.86 12.29
CA ALA A 105 6.98 8.18 11.03
C ALA A 105 5.86 7.19 10.68
N GLU A 106 5.38 6.41 11.65
CA GLU A 106 4.29 5.44 11.46
C GLU A 106 2.96 6.13 11.10
N SER A 107 2.66 7.28 11.70
CA SER A 107 1.48 8.07 11.30
C SER A 107 1.58 8.56 9.86
N LYS A 108 2.80 8.71 9.32
CA LYS A 108 3.05 9.00 7.90
C LYS A 108 3.08 7.76 7.02
N GLY A 109 2.83 6.54 7.50
CA GLY A 109 2.81 5.34 6.67
C GLY A 109 4.12 4.53 6.64
N VAL A 110 5.07 4.82 7.53
CA VAL A 110 6.33 4.05 7.66
C VAL A 110 6.12 2.85 8.57
N LEU A 111 6.73 1.72 8.26
CA LEU A 111 6.81 0.60 9.19
C LEU A 111 8.16 0.62 9.93
N CYS A 112 8.15 1.00 11.22
CA CYS A 112 9.36 1.14 12.03
C CYS A 112 9.61 -0.08 12.94
N MET A 113 10.65 -0.85 12.67
CA MET A 113 10.97 -2.06 13.43
C MET A 113 12.34 -1.94 14.09
N THR A 114 12.51 -2.67 15.20
CA THR A 114 13.77 -2.76 15.92
C THR A 114 14.29 -4.18 15.97
N ILE A 115 15.57 -4.36 16.31
CA ILE A 115 16.16 -5.70 16.45
C ILE A 115 15.38 -6.58 17.45
N ASN A 116 14.78 -5.95 18.46
CA ASN A 116 14.03 -6.64 19.51
C ASN A 116 12.57 -6.95 19.14
N ASN A 117 12.02 -6.37 18.06
CA ASN A 117 10.58 -6.53 17.76
C ASN A 117 10.24 -6.83 16.29
N TYR A 118 11.20 -6.79 15.36
CA TYR A 118 10.88 -6.95 13.94
C TYR A 118 10.19 -8.29 13.64
N GLU A 119 10.59 -9.38 14.30
CA GLU A 119 9.97 -10.70 14.11
C GLU A 119 8.52 -10.71 14.56
N GLU A 120 8.23 -10.21 15.77
CA GLU A 120 6.88 -10.13 16.31
C GLU A 120 6.00 -9.24 15.42
N ARG A 121 6.52 -8.09 14.96
CA ARG A 121 5.76 -7.18 14.10
C ARG A 121 5.44 -7.79 12.75
N ILE A 122 6.40 -8.47 12.11
CA ILE A 122 6.18 -9.20 10.85
C ILE A 122 5.14 -10.30 11.06
N ALA A 123 5.32 -11.13 12.10
CA ALA A 123 4.42 -12.24 12.40
C ALA A 123 2.99 -11.76 12.64
N LYS A 124 2.81 -10.73 13.47
CA LYS A 124 1.49 -10.15 13.77
C LYS A 124 0.77 -9.67 12.51
N ILE A 125 1.48 -9.03 11.58
CA ILE A 125 0.89 -8.56 10.31
C ILE A 125 0.51 -9.75 9.42
N ILE A 126 1.38 -10.76 9.31
CA ILE A 126 1.09 -11.97 8.52
C ILE A 126 -0.14 -12.68 9.09
N GLU A 127 -0.16 -12.95 10.40
CA GLU A 127 -1.26 -13.65 11.07
C GLU A 127 -2.59 -12.89 10.95
N SER A 128 -2.58 -11.55 11.07
CA SER A 128 -3.81 -10.77 10.97
C SER A 128 -4.27 -10.55 9.53
N CYS A 129 -3.35 -10.43 8.57
CA CYS A 129 -3.66 -9.95 7.23
C CYS A 129 -3.57 -11.03 6.15
N HIS A 130 -3.01 -12.23 6.40
CA HIS A 130 -2.90 -13.28 5.37
C HIS A 130 -4.05 -14.26 5.52
N PHE A 131 -5.16 -13.97 4.87
CA PHE A 131 -6.35 -14.82 4.92
C PHE A 131 -7.17 -14.76 3.63
N LYS A 132 -8.11 -15.71 3.53
CA LYS A 132 -9.04 -15.82 2.42
C LYS A 132 -10.47 -15.88 2.94
N VAL A 133 -11.36 -15.11 2.33
CA VAL A 133 -12.80 -15.15 2.60
C VAL A 133 -13.48 -15.81 1.42
N ASP A 134 -14.07 -16.98 1.66
CA ASP A 134 -14.85 -17.72 0.68
C ASP A 134 -16.25 -17.09 0.53
N LEU A 135 -16.52 -16.48 -0.63
CA LEU A 135 -17.79 -15.80 -0.89
C LEU A 135 -18.88 -16.77 -1.38
N SER A 136 -18.63 -18.08 -1.40
CA SER A 136 -19.69 -19.08 -1.58
C SER A 136 -20.49 -19.28 -0.28
N LYS A 137 -19.91 -18.84 0.85
CA LYS A 137 -20.50 -18.83 2.19
C LYS A 137 -21.00 -17.43 2.54
N SER A 138 -21.68 -17.31 3.69
CA SER A 138 -22.12 -16.03 4.22
C SER A 138 -20.95 -15.05 4.40
N PHE A 139 -21.03 -13.89 3.76
CA PHE A 139 -20.10 -12.78 3.98
C PHE A 139 -20.44 -12.04 5.27
N ILE A 140 -19.53 -12.08 6.25
CA ILE A 140 -19.72 -11.49 7.59
C ILE A 140 -19.74 -9.96 7.58
N GLY A 141 -19.19 -9.32 6.54
CA GLY A 141 -19.17 -7.88 6.38
C GLY A 141 -17.75 -7.32 6.28
N TRP A 142 -17.63 -6.00 6.28
CA TRP A 142 -16.35 -5.28 6.08
C TRP A 142 -15.46 -5.23 7.32
N GLU A 143 -15.91 -5.77 8.44
CA GLU A 143 -15.11 -6.00 9.66
C GLU A 143 -13.87 -6.86 9.43
N ILE A 144 -13.80 -7.60 8.32
CA ILE A 144 -12.59 -8.27 7.86
C ILE A 144 -11.39 -7.32 7.71
N PHE A 145 -11.63 -6.01 7.55
CA PHE A 145 -10.58 -4.99 7.45
C PHE A 145 -10.06 -4.47 8.81
N ASN A 146 -10.56 -4.99 9.93
CA ASN A 146 -9.94 -4.78 11.24
C ASN A 146 -8.50 -5.33 11.31
N CYS A 147 -8.11 -6.23 10.39
CA CYS A 147 -6.73 -6.68 10.25
C CYS A 147 -5.72 -5.52 10.03
N THR A 148 -6.19 -4.37 9.56
CA THR A 148 -5.34 -3.22 9.22
C THR A 148 -5.00 -2.32 10.40
N GLU A 149 -5.52 -2.57 11.61
CA GLU A 149 -5.32 -1.72 12.78
C GLU A 149 -3.82 -1.51 13.10
N ASN A 150 -3.00 -2.57 12.97
CA ASN A 150 -1.57 -2.54 13.26
C ASN A 150 -0.68 -2.19 12.06
N VAL A 151 -1.28 -1.85 10.91
CA VAL A 151 -0.54 -1.51 9.69
C VAL A 151 -0.55 0.00 9.49
N PRO A 152 0.62 0.64 9.36
CA PRO A 152 0.68 2.06 9.07
C PRO A 152 0.19 2.33 7.64
N ILE A 153 -0.80 3.21 7.50
CA ILE A 153 -1.47 3.51 6.23
C ILE A 153 -1.59 5.02 6.07
N ASN A 154 -0.95 5.56 5.03
CA ASN A 154 -1.15 6.94 4.57
C ASN A 154 -1.77 7.01 3.17
N PHE A 155 -1.92 5.86 2.51
CA PHE A 155 -2.36 5.74 1.14
C PHE A 155 -3.25 4.52 0.96
N LEU A 156 -4.31 4.71 0.18
CA LEU A 156 -5.26 3.67 -0.18
C LEU A 156 -5.68 3.87 -1.64
N SER A 157 -5.55 2.82 -2.45
CA SER A 157 -6.06 2.78 -3.80
C SER A 157 -7.10 1.68 -3.93
N ILE A 158 -8.23 1.99 -4.54
CA ILE A 158 -9.32 1.06 -4.81
C ILE A 158 -9.56 1.11 -6.30
N ASN A 159 -9.42 -0.01 -6.98
CA ASN A 159 -9.79 -0.16 -8.38
C ASN A 159 -10.89 -1.19 -8.48
N ASP A 160 -12.08 -0.75 -8.86
CA ASP A 160 -13.21 -1.60 -9.13
C ASP A 160 -14.19 -0.82 -10.00
N ASN A 161 -14.46 -1.36 -11.18
CA ASN A 161 -15.24 -0.71 -12.24
C ASN A 161 -16.63 -0.28 -11.81
N TYR A 162 -17.18 -0.83 -10.74
CA TYR A 162 -18.57 -0.58 -10.33
C TYR A 162 -18.70 -0.04 -8.90
N ILE A 163 -17.60 0.28 -8.21
CA ILE A 163 -17.57 0.55 -6.76
C ILE A 163 -18.41 1.76 -6.31
N LEU A 164 -18.77 2.66 -7.24
CA LEU A 164 -19.63 3.81 -6.98
C LEU A 164 -21.13 3.56 -7.27
N THR A 165 -21.50 2.30 -7.52
CA THR A 165 -22.90 1.90 -7.60
C THR A 165 -23.63 2.26 -6.31
N ASP A 166 -24.84 2.78 -6.46
CA ASP A 166 -25.66 3.22 -5.32
C ASP A 166 -27.13 2.86 -5.56
N LYS A 167 -27.33 1.60 -5.96
CA LYS A 167 -28.65 1.01 -6.18
C LYS A 167 -29.19 0.46 -4.86
N THR A 168 -30.47 0.17 -4.80
CA THR A 168 -31.15 -0.31 -3.59
C THR A 168 -30.47 -1.54 -2.97
N ASP A 169 -29.96 -2.44 -3.81
CA ASP A 169 -29.25 -3.66 -3.42
C ASP A 169 -27.72 -3.56 -3.55
N GLN A 170 -27.14 -2.37 -3.73
CA GLN A 170 -25.69 -2.16 -3.72
C GLN A 170 -25.40 -0.71 -3.29
N LYS A 171 -25.87 -0.33 -2.10
CA LYS A 171 -25.73 1.06 -1.60
C LYS A 171 -24.26 1.36 -1.26
N MET A 172 -23.80 2.57 -1.59
CA MET A 172 -22.45 3.00 -1.28
C MET A 172 -22.16 2.98 0.23
N ASP A 173 -23.15 3.37 1.04
CA ASP A 173 -23.04 3.43 2.50
C ASP A 173 -22.71 2.07 3.12
N LYS A 174 -23.19 0.98 2.49
CA LYS A 174 -22.95 -0.40 2.92
C LYS A 174 -21.70 -1.02 2.30
N ASN A 175 -21.13 -0.40 1.27
CA ASN A 175 -19.95 -0.91 0.55
C ASN A 175 -18.81 0.10 0.69
N ILE A 176 -18.44 0.81 -0.38
CA ILE A 176 -17.28 1.70 -0.42
C ILE A 176 -17.13 2.62 0.80
N ILE A 177 -18.20 3.25 1.29
CA ILE A 177 -18.11 4.14 2.46
C ILE A 177 -17.80 3.34 3.73
N SER A 178 -18.41 2.17 3.92
CA SER A 178 -18.11 1.29 5.05
C SER A 178 -16.66 0.79 4.99
N ILE A 179 -16.20 0.37 3.82
CA ILE A 179 -14.81 -0.05 3.58
C ILE A 179 -13.85 1.07 3.98
N LEU A 180 -14.05 2.28 3.44
CA LEU A 180 -13.19 3.43 3.73
C LEU A 180 -13.17 3.78 5.22
N LYS A 181 -14.30 3.65 5.94
CA LYS A 181 -14.33 3.87 7.39
C LYS A 181 -13.39 2.92 8.15
N TYR A 182 -13.27 1.66 7.75
CA TYR A 182 -12.34 0.72 8.40
C TYR A 182 -10.87 1.12 8.18
N PHE A 183 -10.49 1.52 6.97
CA PHE A 183 -9.11 1.93 6.69
C PHE A 183 -8.72 3.26 7.35
N LEU A 184 -9.68 4.18 7.47
CA LEU A 184 -9.47 5.53 8.01
C LEU A 184 -9.64 5.61 9.54
N LYS A 185 -10.20 4.57 10.17
CA LYS A 185 -10.38 4.48 11.62
C LYS A 185 -9.03 4.71 12.34
N ASP A 186 -9.07 5.56 13.36
CA ASP A 186 -7.94 5.88 14.25
C ASP A 186 -6.69 6.48 13.56
N ARG A 187 -6.79 6.88 12.28
CA ARG A 187 -5.70 7.55 11.56
C ARG A 187 -5.63 9.02 11.95
N LYS A 188 -4.49 9.41 12.53
CA LYS A 188 -4.23 10.79 12.98
C LYS A 188 -3.84 11.72 11.83
N GLU A 189 -3.10 11.18 10.87
CA GLU A 189 -2.60 11.92 9.71
C GLU A 189 -3.50 11.72 8.50
N LYS A 190 -3.32 12.61 7.53
CA LYS A 190 -4.09 12.61 6.29
C LYS A 190 -3.81 11.36 5.44
N VAL A 191 -4.84 10.57 5.16
CA VAL A 191 -4.77 9.44 4.21
C VAL A 191 -5.20 9.86 2.81
N ASN A 192 -4.37 9.58 1.81
CA ASN A 192 -4.69 9.79 0.40
C ASN A 192 -5.44 8.58 -0.16
N VAL A 193 -6.70 8.78 -0.55
CA VAL A 193 -7.59 7.75 -1.07
C VAL A 193 -7.81 7.97 -2.56
N LYS A 194 -7.48 7.00 -3.40
CA LYS A 194 -7.80 6.99 -4.83
C LYS A 194 -8.86 5.92 -5.10
N VAL A 195 -9.98 6.33 -5.69
CA VAL A 195 -11.06 5.44 -6.11
C VAL A 195 -11.11 5.46 -7.63
N LEU A 196 -10.55 4.43 -8.25
CA LEU A 196 -10.53 4.18 -9.68
C LEU A 196 -11.75 3.35 -10.07
N THR A 197 -12.59 3.89 -10.94
CA THR A 197 -13.82 3.24 -11.39
C THR A 197 -14.13 3.59 -12.83
N LYS A 198 -14.87 2.73 -13.50
CA LYS A 198 -15.39 2.96 -14.86
C LYS A 198 -16.78 3.56 -14.78
N ASP A 199 -17.63 2.94 -13.97
CA ASP A 199 -19.04 3.27 -13.86
C ASP A 199 -19.25 4.20 -12.66
N PHE A 200 -19.72 5.42 -12.94
CA PHE A 200 -20.15 6.39 -11.95
C PHE A 200 -21.64 6.22 -11.56
N ASN A 201 -22.30 5.23 -12.16
CA ASN A 201 -23.72 4.91 -12.02
C ASN A 201 -24.62 6.08 -12.46
N ALA A 202 -24.31 6.65 -13.62
CA ALA A 202 -25.12 7.66 -14.30
C ALA A 202 -26.36 7.02 -14.96
N PRO A 203 -27.45 7.78 -15.23
CA PRO A 203 -28.63 7.27 -15.92
C PRO A 203 -28.30 6.64 -17.29
N GLN A 204 -29.11 5.68 -17.74
CA GLN A 204 -28.99 5.13 -19.09
C GLN A 204 -29.17 6.24 -20.14
N ALA A 205 -28.31 6.24 -21.16
CA ALA A 205 -28.20 7.31 -22.18
C ALA A 205 -27.76 8.69 -21.64
N ALA A 206 -27.07 8.74 -20.49
CA ALA A 206 -26.46 9.97 -20.00
C ALA A 206 -25.49 10.57 -21.03
N ASN A 207 -25.62 11.87 -21.24
CA ASN A 207 -24.62 12.64 -22.00
C ASN A 207 -23.34 12.85 -21.14
N PRO A 208 -22.24 13.32 -21.73
CA PRO A 208 -20.99 13.55 -21.00
C PRO A 208 -21.12 14.42 -19.75
N GLU A 209 -21.90 15.50 -19.81
CA GLU A 209 -22.13 16.43 -18.69
C GLU A 209 -22.81 15.75 -17.50
N MET A 210 -23.81 14.92 -17.76
CA MET A 210 -24.50 14.13 -16.73
C MET A 210 -23.58 13.11 -16.07
N ILE A 211 -22.62 12.54 -16.81
CA ILE A 211 -21.60 11.64 -16.24
C ILE A 211 -20.70 12.41 -15.27
N ILE A 212 -20.24 13.60 -15.66
CA ILE A 212 -19.42 14.48 -14.82
C ILE A 212 -20.21 14.85 -13.55
N GLU A 213 -21.44 15.35 -13.69
CA GLU A 213 -22.29 15.72 -12.55
C GLU A 213 -22.51 14.53 -11.60
N THR A 214 -22.78 13.34 -12.15
CA THR A 214 -22.94 12.12 -11.36
C THR A 214 -21.65 11.79 -10.61
N ALA A 215 -20.49 11.86 -11.26
CA ALA A 215 -19.21 11.61 -10.63
C ALA A 215 -18.96 12.58 -9.46
N HIS A 216 -19.22 13.89 -9.64
CA HIS A 216 -19.16 14.89 -8.57
C HIS A 216 -20.12 14.56 -7.42
N LYS A 217 -21.36 14.16 -7.72
CA LYS A 217 -22.34 13.77 -6.70
C LYS A 217 -21.86 12.57 -5.88
N ARG A 218 -21.31 11.54 -6.52
CA ARG A 218 -20.75 10.35 -5.84
C ARG A 218 -19.54 10.71 -5.00
N HIS A 219 -18.65 11.52 -5.54
CA HIS A 219 -17.48 12.04 -4.84
C HIS A 219 -17.87 12.82 -3.59
N ASN A 220 -18.80 13.77 -3.72
CA ASN A 220 -19.30 14.59 -2.62
C ASN A 220 -19.96 13.74 -1.54
N ARG A 221 -20.72 12.70 -1.91
CA ARG A 221 -21.29 11.76 -0.93
C ARG A 221 -20.20 11.05 -0.12
N ILE A 222 -19.16 10.53 -0.76
CA ILE A 222 -18.01 9.92 -0.06
C ILE A 222 -17.34 10.95 0.84
N ASN A 223 -17.18 12.20 0.38
CA ASN A 223 -16.60 13.26 1.18
C ASN A 223 -17.42 13.60 2.41
N SER A 224 -18.71 13.84 2.27
CA SER A 224 -19.61 14.14 3.38
C SER A 224 -19.68 12.99 4.38
N ALA A 225 -19.77 11.74 3.93
CA ALA A 225 -19.86 10.58 4.80
C ALA A 225 -18.57 10.31 5.62
N LEU A 226 -17.45 10.89 5.19
CA LEU A 226 -16.13 10.73 5.80
C LEU A 226 -15.55 12.08 6.28
N ALA A 227 -16.40 13.08 6.55
CA ALA A 227 -15.96 14.43 6.89
C ALA A 227 -15.11 14.50 8.18
N ASN A 228 -15.31 13.55 9.10
CA ASN A 228 -14.59 13.51 10.38
C ASN A 228 -13.22 12.80 10.30
N PHE A 229 -12.82 12.30 9.14
CA PHE A 229 -11.54 11.61 8.96
C PHE A 229 -10.52 12.54 8.28
N ALA A 230 -9.26 12.49 8.73
CA ALA A 230 -8.17 13.18 8.06
C ALA A 230 -7.85 12.46 6.74
N LYS A 231 -8.38 12.98 5.62
CA LYS A 231 -8.28 12.30 4.34
C LYS A 231 -8.39 13.23 3.14
N GLN A 232 -7.89 12.77 2.00
CA GLN A 232 -8.19 13.36 0.69
C GLN A 232 -8.59 12.26 -0.27
N VAL A 233 -9.79 12.38 -0.82
CA VAL A 233 -10.32 11.42 -1.80
C VAL A 233 -10.12 11.98 -3.20
N TYR A 234 -9.81 11.08 -4.11
CA TYR A 234 -9.86 11.30 -5.54
C TYR A 234 -10.73 10.21 -6.15
N THR A 235 -11.68 10.60 -6.99
CA THR A 235 -12.47 9.70 -7.82
C THR A 235 -11.92 9.80 -9.24
N ILE A 236 -11.50 8.69 -9.83
CA ILE A 236 -10.72 8.66 -11.06
C ILE A 236 -11.38 7.71 -12.05
N ASN A 237 -11.54 8.14 -13.29
CA ASN A 237 -12.00 7.28 -14.37
C ASN A 237 -10.91 6.28 -14.73
N ASN A 238 -11.24 4.99 -14.84
CA ASN A 238 -10.30 3.94 -15.27
C ASN A 238 -10.62 3.36 -16.68
N GLU A 239 -11.57 3.96 -17.43
CA GLU A 239 -12.02 3.43 -18.73
C GLU A 239 -11.00 3.58 -19.87
N TYR A 240 -10.06 4.53 -19.78
CA TYR A 240 -9.18 4.91 -20.90
C TYR A 240 -7.97 3.98 -21.08
N SER A 241 -8.18 2.69 -20.86
CA SER A 241 -7.15 1.73 -20.52
C SER A 241 -6.82 0.75 -21.66
N ARG A 242 -6.95 1.14 -22.94
CA ARG A 242 -6.61 0.22 -24.06
C ARG A 242 -5.20 -0.36 -24.00
N GLU A 243 -4.26 0.34 -23.36
CA GLU A 243 -2.87 -0.11 -23.11
C GLU A 243 -2.65 -0.66 -21.69
N PHE A 244 -3.62 -0.50 -20.78
CA PHE A 244 -3.51 -0.87 -19.37
C PHE A 244 -4.71 -1.73 -18.98
N ASP A 245 -4.51 -3.00 -18.67
CA ASP A 245 -5.61 -3.79 -18.11
C ASP A 245 -5.86 -3.35 -16.66
N LEU A 246 -6.94 -2.60 -16.45
CA LEU A 246 -7.43 -2.15 -15.14
C LEU A 246 -8.71 -2.90 -14.72
N HIS A 247 -8.94 -4.11 -15.25
CA HIS A 247 -10.10 -4.93 -14.89
C HIS A 247 -9.99 -5.57 -13.49
N ASP A 248 -8.78 -5.75 -12.99
CA ASP A 248 -8.51 -6.35 -11.69
C ASP A 248 -9.16 -5.54 -10.57
N ARG A 249 -9.98 -6.21 -9.76
CA ARG A 249 -10.71 -5.58 -8.66
C ARG A 249 -9.90 -5.71 -7.39
N ILE A 250 -9.17 -4.65 -7.08
CA ILE A 250 -8.14 -4.67 -6.05
C ILE A 250 -8.23 -3.44 -5.14
N ILE A 251 -7.89 -3.66 -3.88
CA ILE A 251 -7.54 -2.60 -2.95
C ILE A 251 -6.07 -2.79 -2.60
N PHE A 252 -5.30 -1.71 -2.55
CA PHE A 252 -3.95 -1.77 -2.00
C PHE A 252 -3.61 -0.54 -1.16
N THR A 253 -2.74 -0.76 -0.18
CA THR A 253 -2.24 0.24 0.77
C THR A 253 -0.71 0.30 0.67
N ASN A 254 -0.05 0.97 1.62
CA ASN A 254 1.39 0.94 1.78
C ASN A 254 1.96 -0.50 1.80
N PHE A 255 1.30 -1.41 2.52
CA PHE A 255 1.85 -2.74 2.84
C PHE A 255 0.93 -3.91 2.49
N LEU A 256 -0.32 -3.67 2.09
CA LEU A 256 -1.32 -4.71 1.87
C LEU A 256 -1.87 -4.66 0.45
N MET A 257 -2.23 -5.84 -0.07
CA MET A 257 -3.03 -6.04 -1.27
C MET A 257 -4.25 -6.90 -0.93
N ILE A 258 -5.40 -6.51 -1.47
CA ILE A 258 -6.66 -7.20 -1.30
C ILE A 258 -7.27 -7.43 -2.68
N ASP A 259 -7.40 -8.68 -3.07
CA ASP A 259 -8.01 -9.09 -4.34
C ASP A 259 -9.46 -9.55 -4.12
N SER A 260 -10.36 -9.22 -5.04
CA SER A 260 -11.72 -9.78 -5.04
C SER A 260 -12.22 -10.02 -6.46
N GLY A 261 -12.41 -11.27 -6.87
CA GLY A 261 -12.92 -11.57 -8.22
C GLY A 261 -14.31 -10.99 -8.50
N LYS A 262 -15.14 -10.85 -7.47
CA LYS A 262 -16.47 -10.18 -7.55
C LYS A 262 -16.42 -8.67 -7.33
N GLY A 263 -15.33 -8.13 -6.81
CA GLY A 263 -15.21 -6.72 -6.42
C GLY A 263 -15.72 -6.47 -5.01
N PHE A 264 -16.02 -5.20 -4.73
CA PHE A 264 -16.26 -4.73 -3.37
C PHE A 264 -17.68 -4.20 -3.14
N ASN A 265 -18.60 -4.42 -4.09
CA ASN A 265 -20.04 -4.23 -3.89
C ASN A 265 -20.73 -5.53 -3.47
N LEU A 266 -20.42 -5.98 -2.26
CA LEU A 266 -20.85 -7.28 -1.74
C LEU A 266 -22.08 -7.22 -0.82
N ILE A 267 -22.60 -6.04 -0.47
CA ILE A 267 -23.73 -5.92 0.46
C ILE A 267 -24.99 -5.39 -0.25
N PRO A 268 -26.15 -6.10 -0.16
CA PRO A 268 -26.36 -7.37 0.53
C PRO A 268 -25.70 -8.53 -0.21
N HIS A 269 -25.22 -9.50 0.58
CA HIS A 269 -24.43 -10.60 0.07
C HIS A 269 -25.27 -11.58 -0.75
N LYS A 270 -24.75 -11.90 -1.95
CA LYS A 270 -25.23 -12.97 -2.80
C LYS A 270 -24.08 -13.96 -2.96
N PRO A 271 -24.25 -15.25 -2.59
CA PRO A 271 -23.20 -16.26 -2.73
C PRO A 271 -22.61 -16.31 -4.14
N SER A 272 -21.31 -16.54 -4.24
CA SER A 272 -20.60 -16.67 -5.50
C SER A 272 -19.36 -17.54 -5.34
N ASN A 273 -18.87 -18.15 -6.43
CA ASN A 273 -17.62 -18.94 -6.40
C ASN A 273 -16.35 -18.07 -6.35
N SER A 274 -16.46 -16.83 -5.84
CA SER A 274 -15.36 -15.90 -5.71
C SER A 274 -14.81 -15.90 -4.28
N GLN A 275 -13.70 -15.18 -4.08
CA GLN A 275 -13.07 -15.03 -2.78
C GLN A 275 -12.51 -13.62 -2.65
N ILE A 276 -12.33 -13.19 -1.41
CA ILE A 276 -11.44 -12.07 -1.07
C ILE A 276 -10.13 -12.67 -0.55
N ILE A 277 -9.00 -12.23 -1.08
CA ILE A 277 -7.67 -12.60 -0.57
C ILE A 277 -7.05 -11.33 -0.01
N VAL A 278 -6.56 -11.39 1.22
CA VAL A 278 -5.76 -10.31 1.83
C VAL A 278 -4.34 -10.84 2.02
N GLU A 279 -3.34 -10.08 1.60
CA GLU A 279 -1.92 -10.40 1.74
C GLU A 279 -1.11 -9.13 1.99
N SER A 280 0.10 -9.29 2.55
CA SER A 280 1.04 -8.18 2.78
C SER A 280 2.31 -8.29 1.94
N ILE A 281 3.10 -7.22 1.90
CA ILE A 281 4.41 -7.17 1.27
C ILE A 281 5.42 -8.19 1.79
N PHE A 282 5.23 -8.77 2.98
CA PHE A 282 6.08 -9.84 3.50
C PHE A 282 6.03 -11.14 2.69
N ASN A 283 5.08 -11.25 1.76
CA ASN A 283 5.13 -12.21 0.68
C ASN A 283 5.73 -11.53 -0.57
N ARG A 284 6.84 -12.08 -1.09
CA ARG A 284 7.57 -11.53 -2.25
C ARG A 284 6.69 -11.41 -3.50
N TYR A 285 5.80 -12.37 -3.72
CA TYR A 285 4.87 -12.34 -4.84
C TYR A 285 3.89 -11.16 -4.70
N THR A 286 3.30 -10.98 -3.53
CA THR A 286 2.40 -9.86 -3.22
C THR A 286 3.11 -8.52 -3.35
N TYR A 287 4.34 -8.40 -2.83
CA TYR A 287 5.19 -7.21 -3.02
C TYR A 287 5.36 -6.85 -4.50
N ASN A 288 5.75 -7.84 -5.32
CA ASN A 288 5.93 -7.65 -6.75
C ASN A 288 4.62 -7.23 -7.45
N ARG A 289 3.48 -7.80 -7.05
CA ARG A 289 2.16 -7.40 -7.57
C ARG A 289 1.84 -5.95 -7.24
N ILE A 290 1.95 -5.54 -5.97
CA ILE A 290 1.71 -4.16 -5.55
C ILE A 290 2.58 -3.20 -6.37
N ARG A 291 3.88 -3.50 -6.49
CA ARG A 291 4.83 -2.69 -7.27
C ARG A 291 4.41 -2.57 -8.74
N ASN A 292 4.03 -3.68 -9.37
CA ASN A 292 3.61 -3.70 -10.77
C ASN A 292 2.31 -2.92 -11.00
N HIS A 293 1.31 -3.10 -10.12
CA HIS A 293 0.06 -2.33 -10.17
C HIS A 293 0.32 -0.85 -9.97
N ASN A 294 1.11 -0.46 -8.97
CA ASN A 294 1.51 0.93 -8.74
C ASN A 294 2.17 1.55 -9.97
N ARG A 295 3.16 0.86 -10.56
CA ARG A 295 3.84 1.34 -11.77
C ARG A 295 2.86 1.55 -12.94
N ASN A 296 1.96 0.60 -13.17
CA ASN A 296 0.96 0.72 -14.24
C ASN A 296 -0.04 1.84 -13.96
N TYR A 297 -0.42 2.03 -12.70
CA TYR A 297 -1.36 3.08 -12.29
C TYR A 297 -0.74 4.45 -12.45
N GLN A 298 0.53 4.63 -12.09
CA GLN A 298 1.21 5.91 -12.29
C GLN A 298 1.30 6.26 -13.78
N LYS A 299 1.70 5.30 -14.63
CA LYS A 299 1.69 5.48 -16.10
C LYS A 299 0.29 5.83 -16.62
N TYR A 300 -0.74 5.15 -16.11
CA TYR A 300 -2.13 5.45 -16.45
C TYR A 300 -2.52 6.87 -16.06
N LEU A 301 -2.23 7.30 -14.83
CA LEU A 301 -2.56 8.64 -14.33
C LEU A 301 -1.83 9.73 -15.13
N GLU A 302 -0.55 9.52 -15.47
CA GLU A 302 0.21 10.44 -16.33
C GLU A 302 -0.40 10.58 -17.73
N LYS A 303 -0.81 9.45 -18.33
CA LYS A 303 -1.50 9.47 -19.62
C LYS A 303 -2.85 10.15 -19.53
N LEU A 304 -3.62 9.84 -18.47
CA LEU A 304 -4.93 10.43 -18.23
C LEU A 304 -4.85 11.96 -18.11
N LYS A 305 -3.82 12.49 -17.43
CA LYS A 305 -3.55 13.94 -17.38
C LYS A 305 -3.44 14.53 -18.79
N LYS A 306 -2.71 13.88 -19.70
CA LYS A 306 -2.46 14.34 -21.09
C LYS A 306 -3.62 14.14 -22.07
N LEU A 307 -4.65 13.36 -21.72
CA LEU A 307 -5.74 13.04 -22.65
C LEU A 307 -6.73 14.20 -22.85
N GLU A 308 -6.54 15.05 -23.85
CA GLU A 308 -7.46 16.19 -24.10
C GLU A 308 -8.89 15.75 -24.48
N THR A 309 -9.05 14.54 -25.02
CA THR A 309 -10.31 14.01 -25.57
C THR A 309 -11.22 13.34 -24.53
N SER A 310 -10.80 13.28 -23.26
CA SER A 310 -11.60 12.65 -22.20
C SER A 310 -12.60 13.63 -21.62
N ASN A 311 -13.89 13.26 -21.68
CA ASN A 311 -14.97 14.04 -21.08
C ASN A 311 -14.90 14.09 -19.54
N PHE A 312 -14.33 13.07 -18.90
CA PHE A 312 -14.17 13.00 -17.45
C PHE A 312 -12.94 12.19 -17.06
N LYS A 313 -12.06 12.79 -16.25
CA LYS A 313 -10.80 12.17 -15.81
C LYS A 313 -10.79 11.89 -14.32
N TYR A 314 -10.99 12.90 -13.49
CA TYR A 314 -10.88 12.79 -12.03
C TYR A 314 -11.62 13.92 -11.31
N VAL A 315 -11.99 13.68 -10.04
CA VAL A 315 -12.57 14.68 -9.11
C VAL A 315 -11.95 14.50 -7.71
N PRO A 316 -11.49 15.57 -7.04
CA PRO A 316 -11.32 16.92 -7.59
C PRO A 316 -10.24 16.92 -8.68
N ASP A 317 -10.11 18.04 -9.41
CA ASP A 317 -9.06 18.18 -10.41
C ASP A 317 -7.68 17.92 -9.78
N LEU A 318 -6.95 16.91 -10.29
CA LEU A 318 -5.56 16.63 -9.96
C LEU A 318 -4.72 17.82 -10.44
N LYS A 319 -4.25 18.63 -9.50
CA LYS A 319 -3.26 19.68 -9.78
C LYS A 319 -1.94 19.09 -10.31
#